data_AF-A0A2M7JUL3-F1
#
_entry.id   AF-A0A2M7JUL3-F1
#
_cell.length_a   1.000
_cell.length_b   1.000
_cell.length_c   1.000
_cell.angle_alpha   90.00
_cell.angle_beta   90.00
_cell.angle_gamma   90.00
#
_symmetry.space_group_name_H-M   'P 1'
#
loop_
_entity.id
_entity.type
_entity.pdbx_description
1 polymer ?
#
loop_
_entity_poly.entity_id
_entity_poly.type
_entity_poly.pdbx_seq_one_letter_code
_entity_poly.pdbx_strand_id
1 'polypeptide(L)'
;MTHSVIHHVDARHSCESGNPEKHWIPPYQVRGRLSQARNDKRHKTYAAINKRRKRLGLKDRIFPKEGNFYKMLSDQASKTLEGIEALGAFVGNQNQENANRVKDIEREADELRRILVEELHQTFVTPMDREDIYALSRAIDDIVDYANSTVDEMEIYEVSSEEHLQEMVDILGKAACEINDAIKVLETYPNIAMEHAVKAKSYENAMEKAYHGALADLFKKTDTVYMLKMREIYRHLSNAADRSDEAANIICSIVMKAT
;
A
#
# COMPACT_ATOMS: atom_id res chain seq x y z
N MET A 1 -60.46 13.89 -46.45
CA MET A 1 -60.84 13.36 -45.12
C MET A 1 -60.96 11.85 -45.24
N THR A 2 -59.90 11.13 -44.86
CA THR A 2 -59.77 9.67 -45.08
C THR A 2 -59.48 8.98 -43.75
N HIS A 3 -60.48 8.21 -43.30
CA HIS A 3 -60.47 6.89 -42.65
C HIS A 3 -59.29 6.43 -41.75
N SER A 4 -59.67 6.08 -40.51
CA SER A 4 -59.29 4.95 -39.62
C SER A 4 -58.39 3.85 -40.25
N VAL A 5 -57.46 3.17 -39.57
CA VAL A 5 -57.69 2.17 -38.50
C VAL A 5 -56.38 1.86 -37.74
N ILE A 6 -56.47 1.74 -36.41
CA ILE A 6 -55.46 1.20 -35.50
C ILE A 6 -55.58 -0.33 -35.47
N HIS A 7 -54.48 -1.06 -35.70
CA HIS A 7 -54.41 -2.51 -35.49
C HIS A 7 -53.91 -2.84 -34.07
N HIS A 8 -54.74 -3.57 -33.33
CA HIS A 8 -54.33 -4.47 -32.24
C HIS A 8 -54.29 -5.90 -32.78
N VAL A 9 -53.32 -6.73 -32.33
CA VAL A 9 -53.52 -8.09 -31.76
C VAL A 9 -52.16 -8.64 -31.27
N ASP A 10 -52.21 -9.17 -30.05
CA ASP A 10 -51.33 -10.05 -29.27
C ASP A 10 -50.38 -11.03 -29.98
N ALA A 11 -49.23 -11.32 -29.33
CA ALA A 11 -48.81 -12.69 -29.06
C ALA A 11 -47.81 -12.78 -27.87
N ARG A 12 -48.20 -13.61 -26.90
CA ARG A 12 -47.48 -14.07 -25.69
C ARG A 12 -46.08 -14.61 -26.00
N HIS A 13 -45.13 -14.53 -25.06
CA HIS A 13 -44.14 -15.59 -24.77
C HIS A 13 -43.53 -15.42 -23.36
N SER A 14 -43.88 -16.36 -22.48
CA SER A 14 -43.01 -17.09 -21.55
C SER A 14 -42.19 -16.31 -20.50
N CYS A 15 -42.74 -16.24 -19.28
CA CYS A 15 -41.94 -16.18 -18.06
C CYS A 15 -41.23 -17.51 -17.86
N GLU A 16 -39.91 -17.56 -18.07
CA GLU A 16 -39.06 -18.64 -17.57
C GLU A 16 -38.54 -18.28 -16.18
N SER A 17 -38.90 -19.14 -15.24
CA SER A 17 -38.43 -19.19 -13.86
C SER A 17 -36.94 -19.53 -13.78
N GLY A 18 -36.10 -18.56 -13.42
CA GLY A 18 -34.71 -18.76 -13.02
C GLY A 18 -34.56 -18.87 -11.50
N ASN A 19 -34.17 -20.05 -11.04
CA ASN A 19 -33.93 -20.48 -9.65
C ASN A 19 -33.19 -19.47 -8.74
N PRO A 20 -33.75 -19.04 -7.57
CA PRO A 20 -33.07 -18.18 -6.61
C PRO A 20 -32.37 -19.00 -5.52
N GLU A 21 -31.34 -19.75 -5.87
CA GLU A 21 -30.38 -20.31 -4.90
C GLU A 21 -28.95 -19.93 -5.28
N LYS A 22 -28.67 -18.64 -5.37
CA LYS A 22 -27.29 -18.17 -5.17
C LYS A 22 -27.11 -17.99 -3.67
N HIS A 23 -26.59 -19.03 -3.03
CA HIS A 23 -26.14 -19.02 -1.63
C HIS A 23 -25.28 -17.77 -1.39
N TRP A 24 -25.85 -16.75 -0.73
CA TRP A 24 -25.09 -15.59 -0.28
C TRP A 24 -24.13 -16.08 0.81
N ILE A 25 -22.82 -16.04 0.51
CA ILE A 25 -21.79 -16.45 1.45
C ILE A 25 -21.38 -15.20 2.24
N PRO A 26 -21.62 -15.14 3.56
CA PRO A 26 -21.25 -13.98 4.35
C PRO A 26 -19.72 -13.72 4.32
N PRO A 27 -19.28 -12.45 4.42
CA PRO A 27 -17.87 -12.05 4.21
C PRO A 27 -16.84 -12.84 5.03
N TYR A 28 -17.21 -13.32 6.22
CA TYR A 28 -16.34 -14.10 7.09
C TYR A 28 -16.02 -15.52 6.53
N GLN A 29 -16.93 -16.13 5.76
CA GLN A 29 -16.71 -17.44 5.13
C GLN A 29 -15.88 -17.38 3.85
N VAL A 30 -15.90 -16.23 3.14
CA VAL A 30 -15.01 -15.96 2.00
C VAL A 30 -13.57 -15.74 2.48
N ARG A 31 -13.40 -15.07 3.62
CA ARG A 31 -12.11 -14.86 4.30
C ARG A 31 -11.39 -16.17 4.63
N GLY A 32 -12.11 -17.21 5.04
CA GLY A 32 -11.55 -18.53 5.35
C GLY A 32 -11.00 -19.26 4.12
N ARG A 33 -11.73 -19.25 2.99
CA ARG A 33 -11.29 -19.89 1.74
C ARG A 33 -10.13 -19.13 1.06
N LEU A 34 -10.15 -17.79 1.12
CA LEU A 34 -9.01 -16.96 0.67
C LEU A 34 -7.78 -17.16 1.56
N SER A 35 -7.95 -17.34 2.87
CA SER A 35 -6.87 -17.67 3.82
C SER A 35 -6.21 -19.03 3.52
N GLN A 36 -7.00 -20.05 3.15
CA GLN A 36 -6.46 -21.37 2.80
C GLN A 36 -5.70 -21.36 1.46
N ALA A 37 -6.24 -20.69 0.44
CA ALA A 37 -5.52 -20.47 -0.83
C ALA A 37 -4.26 -19.60 -0.65
N ARG A 38 -4.29 -18.65 0.28
CA ARG A 38 -3.16 -17.81 0.72
C ARG A 38 -2.06 -18.66 1.37
N ASN A 39 -2.39 -19.60 2.25
CA ASN A 39 -1.42 -20.52 2.85
C ASN A 39 -0.83 -21.50 1.83
N ASP A 40 -1.61 -21.99 0.87
CA ASP A 40 -1.11 -22.90 -0.17
C ASP A 40 -0.16 -22.22 -1.16
N LYS A 41 -0.44 -20.96 -1.55
CA LYS A 41 0.51 -20.16 -2.35
C LYS A 41 1.78 -19.87 -1.55
N ARG A 42 1.67 -19.50 -0.27
CA ARG A 42 2.81 -19.31 0.65
C ARG A 42 3.71 -20.54 0.70
N HIS A 43 3.14 -21.73 0.92
CA HIS A 43 3.89 -22.99 0.96
C HIS A 43 4.64 -23.29 -0.36
N LYS A 44 4.04 -22.97 -1.50
CA LYS A 44 4.68 -23.17 -2.82
C LYS A 44 5.85 -22.23 -3.04
N THR A 45 5.75 -20.96 -2.63
CA THR A 45 6.85 -19.98 -2.71
C THR A 45 8.00 -20.39 -1.78
N TYR A 46 7.71 -20.78 -0.54
CA TYR A 46 8.72 -21.30 0.40
C TYR A 46 9.43 -22.56 -0.11
N ALA A 47 8.68 -23.49 -0.72
CA ALA A 47 9.25 -24.68 -1.32
C ALA A 47 10.16 -24.34 -2.53
N ALA A 48 9.80 -23.33 -3.33
CA ALA A 48 10.60 -22.88 -4.47
C ALA A 48 11.93 -22.23 -4.02
N ILE A 49 11.89 -21.37 -2.99
CA ILE A 49 13.08 -20.74 -2.38
C ILE A 49 14.01 -21.82 -1.80
N ASN A 50 13.47 -22.78 -1.02
CA ASN A 50 14.25 -23.88 -0.45
C ASN A 50 14.83 -24.83 -1.52
N LYS A 51 14.12 -25.06 -2.63
CA LYS A 51 14.59 -25.89 -3.74
C LYS A 51 15.71 -25.21 -4.53
N ARG A 52 15.66 -23.87 -4.67
CA ARG A 52 16.75 -23.06 -5.24
C ARG A 52 18.01 -23.12 -4.35
N ARG A 53 17.81 -23.14 -3.03
CA ARG A 53 18.87 -23.23 -2.02
C ARG A 53 19.58 -24.59 -1.96
N LYS A 54 18.87 -25.71 -2.18
CA LYS A 54 19.50 -27.05 -2.29
C LYS A 54 20.44 -27.22 -3.49
N ARG A 55 20.42 -26.30 -4.46
CA ARG A 55 21.32 -26.29 -5.63
C ARG A 55 22.61 -25.48 -5.41
N LEU A 56 22.77 -24.82 -4.26
CA LEU A 56 23.98 -24.04 -3.95
C LEU A 56 25.11 -24.94 -3.45
N GLY A 57 26.33 -24.67 -3.91
CA GLY A 57 27.50 -25.51 -3.71
C GLY A 57 28.09 -25.36 -2.31
N LEU A 58 29.03 -26.25 -1.95
CA LEU A 58 29.69 -26.25 -0.64
C LEU A 58 30.39 -24.90 -0.29
N LYS A 59 30.77 -24.11 -1.31
CA LYS A 59 31.35 -22.76 -1.14
C LYS A 59 30.33 -21.72 -0.64
N ASP A 60 29.08 -21.79 -1.09
CA ASP A 60 27.98 -20.90 -0.65
C ASP A 60 27.53 -21.20 0.80
N ARG A 61 27.95 -22.34 1.38
CA ARG A 61 27.68 -22.72 2.78
C ARG A 61 28.75 -22.22 3.75
N ILE A 62 29.92 -21.81 3.25
CA ILE A 62 31.07 -21.37 4.06
C ILE A 62 31.21 -19.84 3.99
N PHE A 63 30.81 -19.23 2.87
CA PHE A 63 30.63 -17.80 2.73
C PHE A 63 29.17 -17.55 2.31
N PRO A 64 28.25 -17.28 3.26
CA PRO A 64 26.90 -16.89 2.88
C PRO A 64 27.01 -15.66 1.97
N LYS A 65 26.29 -15.66 0.84
CA LYS A 65 26.18 -14.46 0.01
C LYS A 65 25.71 -13.34 0.92
N GLU A 66 26.46 -12.25 1.00
CA GLU A 66 26.03 -11.05 1.70
C GLU A 66 24.64 -10.69 1.16
N GLY A 67 23.63 -10.75 2.03
CA GLY A 67 22.29 -10.28 1.70
C GLY A 67 22.43 -8.81 1.28
N ASN A 68 22.06 -8.48 0.05
CA ASN A 68 22.12 -7.09 -0.40
C ASN A 68 20.91 -6.33 0.19
N PHE A 69 20.99 -6.02 1.49
CA PHE A 69 19.90 -5.36 2.23
C PHE A 69 19.58 -3.98 1.65
N TYR A 70 20.56 -3.24 1.11
CA TYR A 70 20.30 -2.00 0.38
C TYR A 70 19.40 -2.23 -0.83
N LYS A 71 19.68 -3.26 -1.64
CA LYS A 71 18.83 -3.62 -2.78
C LYS A 71 17.43 -4.06 -2.34
N MET A 72 17.32 -4.84 -1.26
CA MET A 72 16.03 -5.31 -0.74
C MET A 72 15.16 -4.16 -0.21
N LEU A 73 15.75 -3.25 0.55
CA LEU A 73 15.09 -2.02 1.01
C LEU A 73 14.68 -1.15 -0.19
N SER A 74 15.56 -1.02 -1.19
CA SER A 74 15.26 -0.28 -2.42
C SER A 74 14.10 -0.89 -3.20
N ASP A 75 14.04 -2.23 -3.34
CA ASP A 75 12.90 -2.91 -3.98
C ASP A 75 11.60 -2.67 -3.21
N GLN A 76 11.64 -2.77 -1.88
CA GLN A 76 10.48 -2.50 -1.02
C GLN A 76 10.01 -1.05 -1.15
N ALA A 77 10.93 -0.08 -1.13
CA ALA A 77 10.61 1.34 -1.25
C ALA A 77 10.05 1.69 -2.64
N SER A 78 10.61 1.12 -3.71
CA SER A 78 10.06 1.29 -5.06
C SER A 78 8.66 0.70 -5.20
N LYS A 79 8.40 -0.47 -4.58
CA LYS A 79 7.05 -1.06 -4.56
C LYS A 79 6.07 -0.24 -3.72
N THR A 80 6.53 0.36 -2.64
CA THR A 80 5.73 1.27 -1.80
C THR A 80 5.33 2.53 -2.58
N LEU A 81 6.27 3.14 -3.31
CA LEU A 81 5.98 4.28 -4.20
C LEU A 81 4.93 3.91 -5.25
N GLU A 82 5.07 2.75 -5.91
CA GLU A 82 4.06 2.24 -6.85
C GLU A 82 2.67 2.11 -6.19
N GLY A 83 2.62 1.72 -4.92
CA GLY A 83 1.38 1.63 -4.13
C GLY A 83 0.73 2.99 -3.87
N ILE A 84 1.53 4.00 -3.56
CA ILE A 84 1.04 5.38 -3.37
C ILE A 84 0.60 6.00 -4.70
N GLU A 85 1.31 5.73 -5.80
CA GLU A 85 0.88 6.15 -7.14
C GLU A 85 -0.45 5.48 -7.53
N ALA A 86 -0.63 4.20 -7.20
CA ALA A 86 -1.90 3.51 -7.41
C ALA A 86 -3.04 4.07 -6.54
N LEU A 87 -2.75 4.50 -5.31
CA LEU A 87 -3.71 5.24 -4.49
C LEU A 87 -4.11 6.56 -5.16
N GLY A 88 -3.13 7.29 -5.71
CA GLY A 88 -3.36 8.48 -6.54
C GLY A 88 -4.33 8.21 -7.70
N ALA A 89 -4.11 7.12 -8.43
CA ALA A 89 -5.00 6.71 -9.50
C ALA A 89 -6.42 6.34 -9.00
N PHE A 90 -6.53 5.69 -7.84
CA PHE A 90 -7.81 5.37 -7.22
C PHE A 90 -8.57 6.63 -6.79
N VAL A 91 -7.93 7.58 -6.11
CA VAL A 91 -8.61 8.82 -5.69
C VAL A 91 -8.96 9.72 -6.87
N GLY A 92 -8.20 9.67 -7.98
CA GLY A 92 -8.52 10.37 -9.22
C GLY A 92 -9.66 9.72 -10.01
N ASN A 93 -9.80 8.39 -9.93
CA ASN A 93 -10.88 7.63 -10.55
C ASN A 93 -11.25 6.42 -9.68
N GLN A 94 -12.26 6.60 -8.83
CA GLN A 94 -12.68 5.58 -7.87
C GLN A 94 -13.49 4.48 -8.54
N ASN A 95 -12.80 3.40 -8.91
CA ASN A 95 -13.41 2.20 -9.47
C ASN A 95 -12.75 0.95 -8.86
N GLN A 96 -13.41 -0.20 -9.05
CA GLN A 96 -12.97 -1.46 -8.45
C GLN A 96 -11.61 -1.93 -9.00
N GLU A 97 -11.28 -1.60 -10.24
CA GLU A 97 -10.00 -1.96 -10.85
C GLU A 97 -8.83 -1.25 -10.13
N ASN A 98 -8.94 0.06 -9.94
CA ASN A 98 -7.95 0.85 -9.21
C ASN A 98 -7.87 0.44 -7.73
N ALA A 99 -9.01 0.17 -7.08
CA ALA A 99 -9.02 -0.33 -5.70
C ALA A 99 -8.27 -1.67 -5.58
N ASN A 100 -8.54 -2.61 -6.49
CA ASN A 100 -7.85 -3.90 -6.52
C ASN A 100 -6.36 -3.75 -6.81
N ARG A 101 -5.98 -2.77 -7.64
CA ARG A 101 -4.57 -2.50 -7.95
C ARG A 101 -3.78 -2.10 -6.71
N VAL A 102 -4.32 -1.23 -5.85
CA VAL A 102 -3.70 -0.88 -4.56
C VAL A 102 -3.54 -2.12 -3.67
N LYS A 103 -4.61 -2.92 -3.53
CA LYS A 103 -4.62 -4.16 -2.75
C LYS A 103 -3.64 -5.21 -3.28
N ASP A 104 -3.41 -5.27 -4.59
CA ASP A 104 -2.43 -6.17 -5.20
C ASP A 104 -1.00 -5.72 -4.89
N ILE A 105 -0.72 -4.41 -4.96
CA ILE A 105 0.60 -3.83 -4.69
C ILE A 105 0.98 -3.96 -3.22
N GLU A 106 0.07 -3.71 -2.27
CA GLU A 106 0.32 -3.94 -0.83
C GLU A 106 0.76 -5.39 -0.58
N ARG A 107 0.06 -6.36 -1.18
CA ARG A 107 0.43 -7.78 -1.05
C ARG A 107 1.81 -8.09 -1.64
N GLU A 108 2.20 -7.42 -2.71
CA GLU A 108 3.55 -7.54 -3.28
C GLU A 108 4.60 -6.92 -2.35
N ALA A 109 4.30 -5.77 -1.73
CA ALA A 109 5.18 -5.10 -0.78
C ALA A 109 5.37 -5.92 0.52
N ASP A 110 4.30 -6.47 1.09
CA ASP A 110 4.35 -7.35 2.29
C ASP A 110 5.24 -8.58 2.02
N GLU A 111 5.15 -9.19 0.83
CA GLU A 111 6.00 -10.31 0.49
C GLU A 111 7.48 -9.90 0.30
N LEU A 112 7.78 -8.70 -0.22
CA LEU A 112 9.16 -8.17 -0.25
C LEU A 112 9.71 -7.97 1.17
N ARG A 113 8.93 -7.35 2.06
CA ARG A 113 9.31 -7.17 3.46
C ARG A 113 9.54 -8.51 4.16
N ARG A 114 8.66 -9.47 3.95
CA ARG A 114 8.78 -10.80 4.53
C ARG A 114 10.07 -11.49 4.11
N ILE A 115 10.45 -11.39 2.83
CA ILE A 115 11.72 -11.93 2.33
C ILE A 115 12.89 -11.21 3.00
N LEU A 116 12.83 -9.89 3.15
CA LEU A 116 13.85 -9.09 3.86
C LEU A 116 14.02 -9.53 5.31
N VAL A 117 12.93 -9.67 6.06
CA VAL A 117 12.97 -10.09 7.47
C VAL A 117 13.52 -11.51 7.62
N GLU A 118 13.14 -12.43 6.73
CA GLU A 118 13.69 -13.80 6.73
C GLU A 118 15.19 -13.82 6.43
N GLU A 119 15.64 -13.02 5.46
CA GLU A 119 17.06 -12.88 5.14
C GLU A 119 17.84 -12.27 6.31
N LEU A 120 17.26 -11.26 6.99
CA LEU A 120 17.83 -10.62 8.17
C LEU A 120 18.00 -11.61 9.33
N HIS A 121 17.02 -12.48 9.56
CA HIS A 121 17.11 -13.53 10.58
C HIS A 121 18.19 -14.58 10.30
N GLN A 122 18.44 -14.88 9.03
CA GLN A 122 19.42 -15.89 8.62
C GLN A 122 20.84 -15.33 8.45
N THR A 123 20.98 -14.01 8.41
CA THR A 123 22.25 -13.34 8.18
C THR A 123 22.93 -12.95 9.49
N PHE A 124 24.15 -13.45 9.69
CA PHE A 124 24.93 -13.14 10.89
C PHE A 124 25.58 -11.76 10.84
N VAL A 125 26.14 -11.38 9.68
CA VAL A 125 26.84 -10.11 9.45
C VAL A 125 26.04 -9.26 8.47
N THR A 126 25.65 -8.05 8.88
CA THR A 126 24.86 -7.11 8.09
C THR A 126 25.71 -5.88 7.71
N PRO A 127 25.41 -5.20 6.59
CA PRO A 127 26.18 -4.03 6.14
C PRO A 127 25.92 -2.76 6.97
N MET A 128 24.82 -2.74 7.71
CA MET A 128 24.44 -1.70 8.68
C MET A 128 23.77 -2.37 9.89
N ASP A 129 23.45 -1.59 10.92
CA ASP A 129 22.79 -2.10 12.12
C ASP A 129 21.50 -2.84 11.76
N ARG A 130 21.37 -4.09 12.22
CA ARG A 130 20.19 -4.93 11.95
C ARG A 130 18.88 -4.32 12.45
N GLU A 131 18.95 -3.57 13.54
CA GLU A 131 17.80 -2.88 14.13
C GLU A 131 17.32 -1.78 13.19
N ASP A 132 18.25 -1.04 12.57
CA ASP A 132 17.92 -0.02 11.58
C ASP A 132 17.33 -0.63 10.31
N ILE A 133 17.87 -1.75 9.82
CA ILE A 133 17.30 -2.48 8.66
C ILE A 133 15.85 -2.87 8.94
N TYR A 134 15.60 -3.46 10.10
CA TYR A 134 14.26 -3.92 10.49
C TYR A 134 13.29 -2.73 10.66
N ALA A 135 13.72 -1.69 11.37
CA ALA A 135 12.92 -0.51 11.63
C ALA A 135 12.58 0.23 10.33
N LEU A 136 13.57 0.44 9.46
CA LEU A 136 13.38 1.09 8.16
C LEU A 136 12.42 0.28 7.28
N SER A 137 12.63 -1.03 7.19
CA SER A 137 11.73 -1.92 6.44
C SER A 137 10.29 -1.87 6.99
N ARG A 138 10.10 -1.76 8.31
CA ARG A 138 8.76 -1.63 8.89
C ARG A 138 8.12 -0.26 8.58
N ALA A 139 8.86 0.83 8.72
CA ALA A 139 8.33 2.17 8.43
C ALA A 139 7.90 2.30 6.96
N ILE A 140 8.68 1.73 6.02
CA ILE A 140 8.33 1.70 4.58
C ILE A 140 7.04 0.91 4.32
N ASP A 141 6.89 -0.25 4.96
CA ASP A 141 5.71 -1.12 4.86
C ASP A 141 4.44 -0.43 5.36
N ASP A 142 4.54 0.24 6.50
CA ASP A 142 3.39 0.93 7.09
C ASP A 142 2.81 2.01 6.17
N ILE A 143 3.63 2.63 5.29
CA ILE A 143 3.17 3.64 4.31
C ILE A 143 2.16 3.02 3.32
N VAL A 144 2.48 1.88 2.71
CA VAL A 144 1.59 1.22 1.75
C VAL A 144 0.42 0.51 2.44
N ASP A 145 0.60 0.05 3.68
CA ASP A 145 -0.49 -0.49 4.51
C ASP A 145 -1.59 0.57 4.75
N TYR A 146 -1.20 1.82 5.01
CA TYR A 146 -2.16 2.92 5.15
C TYR A 146 -2.85 3.27 3.83
N ALA A 147 -2.15 3.17 2.69
CA ALA A 147 -2.78 3.36 1.39
C ALA A 147 -3.86 2.30 1.13
N ASN A 148 -3.56 1.03 1.42
CA ASN A 148 -4.55 -0.05 1.32
C ASN A 148 -5.73 0.16 2.29
N SER A 149 -5.44 0.53 3.55
CA SER A 149 -6.47 0.79 4.56
C SER A 149 -7.38 1.96 4.15
N THR A 150 -6.82 3.00 3.51
CA THR A 150 -7.58 4.12 2.97
C THR A 150 -8.57 3.67 1.89
N VAL A 151 -8.15 2.80 0.96
CA VAL A 151 -9.05 2.23 -0.06
C VAL A 151 -10.16 1.41 0.59
N ASP A 152 -9.82 0.51 1.52
CA ASP A 152 -10.79 -0.33 2.22
C ASP A 152 -11.83 0.52 2.96
N GLU A 153 -11.41 1.58 3.65
CA GLU A 153 -12.34 2.46 4.37
C GLU A 153 -13.22 3.30 3.46
N MET A 154 -12.69 3.81 2.35
CA MET A 154 -13.51 4.53 1.38
C MET A 154 -14.62 3.63 0.80
N GLU A 155 -14.32 2.36 0.53
CA GLU A 155 -15.30 1.36 0.10
C GLU A 155 -16.31 1.05 1.23
N ILE A 156 -15.85 0.82 2.47
CA ILE A 156 -16.71 0.47 3.62
C ILE A 156 -17.64 1.63 3.99
N TYR A 157 -17.13 2.86 3.96
CA TYR A 157 -17.88 4.06 4.32
C TYR A 157 -18.70 4.62 3.16
N GLU A 158 -18.54 4.07 1.96
CA GLU A 158 -19.21 4.50 0.73
C GLU A 158 -19.02 6.00 0.47
N VAL A 159 -17.78 6.48 0.59
CA VAL A 159 -17.45 7.90 0.39
C VAL A 159 -16.67 8.14 -0.90
N SER A 160 -16.96 9.27 -1.53
CA SER A 160 -16.27 9.72 -2.72
C SER A 160 -15.03 10.55 -2.38
N SER A 161 -14.06 10.51 -3.29
CA SER A 161 -12.88 11.35 -3.30
C SER A 161 -13.29 12.82 -3.43
N GLU A 162 -12.64 13.68 -2.64
CA GLU A 162 -12.81 15.13 -2.68
C GLU A 162 -11.45 15.83 -2.77
N GLU A 163 -11.45 17.14 -3.01
CA GLU A 163 -10.24 17.95 -3.27
C GLU A 163 -9.18 17.78 -2.17
N HIS A 164 -9.57 17.90 -0.90
CA HIS A 164 -8.68 17.72 0.25
C HIS A 164 -8.01 16.33 0.27
N LEU A 165 -8.75 15.28 -0.09
CA LEU A 165 -8.21 13.93 -0.16
C LEU A 165 -7.16 13.81 -1.26
N GLN A 166 -7.43 14.39 -2.43
CA GLN A 166 -6.50 14.37 -3.56
C GLN A 166 -5.21 15.15 -3.25
N GLU A 167 -5.34 16.30 -2.58
CA GLU A 167 -4.20 17.09 -2.10
C GLU A 167 -3.32 16.27 -1.14
N MET A 168 -3.93 15.63 -0.13
CA MET A 168 -3.21 14.81 0.84
C MET A 168 -2.50 13.63 0.16
N VAL A 169 -3.14 12.95 -0.79
CA VAL A 169 -2.50 11.84 -1.54
C VAL A 169 -1.34 12.33 -2.42
N ASP A 170 -1.45 13.52 -3.03
CA ASP A 170 -0.33 14.12 -3.79
C ASP A 170 0.87 14.45 -2.88
N ILE A 171 0.62 14.98 -1.69
CA ILE A 171 1.67 15.22 -0.68
C ILE A 171 2.35 13.91 -0.27
N LEU A 172 1.55 12.86 0.01
CA LEU A 172 2.08 11.55 0.37
C LEU A 172 2.91 10.92 -0.76
N GLY A 173 2.48 11.09 -2.02
CA GLY A 173 3.25 10.64 -3.19
C GLY A 173 4.63 11.29 -3.28
N LYS A 174 4.73 12.58 -3.00
CA LYS A 174 6.01 13.29 -2.96
C LYS A 174 6.89 12.81 -1.82
N ALA A 175 6.33 12.58 -0.63
CA ALA A 175 7.07 12.01 0.50
C ALA A 175 7.62 10.61 0.17
N ALA A 176 6.78 9.73 -0.38
CA ALA A 176 7.18 8.37 -0.77
C ALA A 176 8.27 8.38 -1.86
N CYS A 177 8.22 9.33 -2.79
CA CYS A 177 9.24 9.52 -3.82
C CYS A 177 10.61 9.85 -3.20
N GLU A 178 10.65 10.84 -2.29
CA GLU A 178 11.88 11.22 -1.58
C GLU A 178 12.44 10.06 -0.73
N ILE A 179 11.59 9.28 -0.06
CA ILE A 179 12.04 8.08 0.68
C ILE A 179 12.65 7.03 -0.25
N ASN A 180 11.99 6.75 -1.38
CA ASN A 180 12.52 5.82 -2.39
C ASN A 180 13.89 6.26 -2.92
N ASP A 181 14.04 7.55 -3.21
CA ASP A 181 15.27 8.09 -3.76
C ASP A 181 16.40 8.13 -2.71
N ALA A 182 16.07 8.46 -1.45
CA ALA A 182 17.01 8.35 -0.33
C ALA A 182 17.59 6.94 -0.20
N ILE A 183 16.74 5.92 -0.23
CA ILE A 183 17.16 4.52 -0.07
C ILE A 183 17.99 4.04 -1.27
N LYS A 184 17.63 4.44 -2.50
CA LYS A 184 18.39 4.08 -3.72
C LYS A 184 19.84 4.55 -3.67
N VAL A 185 20.11 5.68 -3.04
CA VAL A 185 21.45 6.27 -2.97
C VAL A 185 22.14 6.07 -1.62
N LEU A 186 21.47 5.45 -0.63
CA LEU A 186 21.94 5.32 0.76
C LEU A 186 23.32 4.66 0.87
N GLU A 187 23.57 3.60 0.10
CA GLU A 187 24.83 2.86 0.11
C GLU A 187 25.99 3.69 -0.46
N THR A 188 25.75 4.44 -1.54
CA THR A 188 26.81 5.07 -2.34
C THR A 188 27.02 6.54 -2.01
N TYR A 189 25.94 7.26 -1.68
CA TYR A 189 25.94 8.70 -1.44
C TYR A 189 25.10 9.05 -0.19
N PRO A 190 25.58 8.70 1.02
CA PRO A 190 24.81 8.84 2.26
C PRO A 190 24.41 10.29 2.58
N ASN A 191 25.24 11.28 2.25
CA ASN A 191 24.88 12.69 2.42
C ASN A 191 23.71 13.11 1.50
N ILE A 192 23.67 12.59 0.26
CA ILE A 192 22.56 12.85 -0.67
C ILE A 192 21.29 12.13 -0.18
N ALA A 193 21.42 10.91 0.37
CA ALA A 193 20.31 10.21 1.00
C ALA A 193 19.72 11.02 2.17
N MET A 194 20.57 11.65 2.97
CA MET A 194 20.14 12.54 4.06
C MET A 194 19.39 13.78 3.54
N GLU A 195 19.83 14.37 2.43
CA GLU A 195 19.10 15.49 1.80
C GLU A 195 17.68 15.09 1.36
N HIS A 196 17.52 13.92 0.75
CA HIS A 196 16.20 13.36 0.41
C HIS A 196 15.35 13.08 1.66
N ALA A 197 15.93 12.50 2.71
CA ALA A 197 15.23 12.27 3.98
C ALA A 197 14.72 13.59 4.61
N VAL A 198 15.53 14.65 4.58
CA VAL A 198 15.11 15.99 5.06
C VAL A 198 13.97 16.56 4.21
N LYS A 199 13.96 16.34 2.90
CA LYS A 199 12.84 16.74 2.03
C LYS A 199 11.57 15.95 2.36
N ALA A 200 11.66 14.64 2.57
CA ALA A 200 10.51 13.82 2.99
C ALA A 200 9.85 14.36 4.26
N LYS A 201 10.65 14.77 5.25
CA LYS A 201 10.16 15.44 6.48
C LYS A 201 9.40 16.74 6.20
N SER A 202 9.79 17.51 5.19
CA SER A 202 9.05 18.72 4.81
C SER A 202 7.64 18.42 4.29
N TYR A 203 7.41 17.24 3.71
CA TYR A 203 6.08 16.80 3.26
C TYR A 203 5.18 16.33 4.38
N GLU A 204 5.72 15.82 5.50
CA GLU A 204 4.94 15.56 6.72
C GLU A 204 4.36 16.87 7.28
N ASN A 205 5.19 17.92 7.38
CA ASN A 205 4.73 19.26 7.78
C ASN A 205 3.64 19.82 6.83
N ALA A 206 3.76 19.56 5.52
CA ALA A 206 2.75 19.92 4.55
C ALA A 206 1.45 19.12 4.73
N MET A 207 1.57 17.82 5.02
CA MET A 207 0.44 16.94 5.31
C MET A 207 -0.31 17.40 6.57
N GLU A 208 0.39 17.75 7.64
CA GLU A 208 -0.23 18.25 8.87
C GLU A 208 -1.07 19.51 8.59
N LYS A 209 -0.52 20.43 7.79
CA LYS A 209 -1.24 21.64 7.37
C LYS A 209 -2.47 21.33 6.52
N ALA A 210 -2.35 20.43 5.55
CA ALA A 210 -3.47 19.99 4.71
C ALA A 210 -4.56 19.31 5.56
N TYR A 211 -4.16 18.42 6.47
CA TYR A 211 -5.05 17.74 7.42
C TYR A 211 -5.86 18.74 8.26
N HIS A 212 -5.19 19.74 8.85
CA HIS A 212 -5.87 20.76 9.64
C HIS A 212 -6.81 21.64 8.81
N GLY A 213 -6.42 21.98 7.57
CA GLY A 213 -7.29 22.70 6.63
C GLY A 213 -8.54 21.89 6.28
N ALA A 214 -8.36 20.62 5.93
CA ALA A 214 -9.43 19.69 5.60
C ALA A 214 -10.40 19.50 6.77
N LEU A 215 -9.89 19.37 8.00
CA LEU A 215 -10.73 19.35 9.20
C LEU A 215 -11.51 20.64 9.38
N ALA A 216 -10.87 21.80 9.28
CA ALA A 216 -11.55 23.09 9.47
C ALA A 216 -12.73 23.27 8.51
N ASP A 217 -12.61 22.79 7.27
CA ASP A 217 -13.70 22.79 6.31
C ASP A 217 -14.74 21.70 6.58
N LEU A 218 -14.31 20.51 6.99
CA LEU A 218 -15.18 19.40 7.36
C LEU A 218 -16.12 19.78 8.52
N PHE A 219 -15.61 20.52 9.52
CA PHE A 219 -16.39 20.99 10.67
C PHE A 219 -17.37 22.13 10.37
N LYS A 220 -17.36 22.71 9.15
CA LYS A 220 -18.40 23.65 8.69
C LYS A 220 -19.63 22.93 8.12
N LYS A 221 -19.51 21.63 7.80
CA LYS A 221 -20.62 20.80 7.27
C LYS A 221 -21.57 20.41 8.42
N THR A 222 -22.83 20.07 8.09
CA THR A 222 -23.86 19.73 9.09
C THR A 222 -24.06 18.22 9.28
N ASP A 223 -23.59 17.40 8.34
CA ASP A 223 -23.72 15.94 8.42
C ASP A 223 -22.61 15.34 9.29
N THR A 224 -22.94 15.10 10.56
CA THR A 224 -22.00 14.52 11.54
C THR A 224 -21.52 13.12 11.18
N VAL A 225 -22.35 12.29 10.52
CA VAL A 225 -21.96 10.93 10.14
C VAL A 225 -20.91 10.98 9.04
N TYR A 226 -21.14 11.80 8.02
CA TYR A 226 -20.15 12.05 6.98
C TYR A 226 -18.85 12.65 7.54
N MET A 227 -18.96 13.59 8.48
CA MET A 227 -17.79 14.16 9.16
C MET A 227 -16.95 13.11 9.88
N LEU A 228 -17.57 12.14 10.57
CA LEU A 228 -16.84 11.07 11.24
C LEU A 228 -16.10 10.17 10.23
N LYS A 229 -16.77 9.79 9.13
CA LYS A 229 -16.18 8.98 8.05
C LYS A 229 -14.96 9.67 7.44
N MET A 230 -15.10 10.92 7.00
CA MET A 230 -14.02 11.65 6.35
C MET A 230 -12.87 11.99 7.29
N ARG A 231 -13.16 12.28 8.56
CA ARG A 231 -12.11 12.53 9.56
C ARG A 231 -11.20 11.32 9.73
N GLU A 232 -11.76 10.11 9.70
CA GLU A 232 -10.97 8.87 9.81
C GLU A 232 -10.06 8.67 8.59
N ILE A 233 -10.60 8.88 7.40
CA ILE A 233 -9.83 8.79 6.14
C ILE A 233 -8.68 9.80 6.11
N TYR A 234 -8.95 11.06 6.48
CA TYR A 234 -7.89 12.07 6.57
C TYR A 234 -6.84 11.71 7.63
N ARG A 235 -7.27 11.14 8.77
CA ARG A 235 -6.35 10.69 9.81
C ARG A 235 -5.44 9.57 9.30
N HIS A 236 -5.95 8.64 8.49
CA HIS A 236 -5.14 7.59 7.88
C HIS A 236 -4.06 8.11 6.94
N LEU A 237 -4.39 9.09 6.08
CA LEU A 237 -3.38 9.73 5.24
C LEU A 237 -2.33 10.51 6.06
N SER A 238 -2.76 11.20 7.12
CA SER A 238 -1.83 11.87 8.04
C SER A 238 -0.88 10.86 8.69
N ASN A 239 -1.41 9.74 9.21
CA ASN A 239 -0.59 8.70 9.84
C ASN A 239 0.39 8.07 8.83
N ALA A 240 0.03 7.96 7.55
CA ALA A 240 0.93 7.49 6.49
C ALA A 240 2.11 8.45 6.26
N ALA A 241 1.87 9.76 6.33
CA ALA A 241 2.95 10.75 6.29
C ALA A 241 3.85 10.68 7.52
N ASP A 242 3.29 10.42 8.72
CA ASP A 242 4.10 10.20 9.93
C ASP A 242 5.07 9.01 9.76
N ARG A 243 4.63 7.93 9.08
CA ARG A 243 5.51 6.78 8.76
C ARG A 243 6.61 7.16 7.77
N SER A 244 6.33 8.08 6.86
CA SER A 244 7.34 8.62 5.95
C SER A 244 8.39 9.45 6.70
N ASP A 245 7.98 10.27 7.68
CA ASP A 245 8.92 10.97 8.58
C ASP A 245 9.73 10.00 9.44
N GLU A 246 9.10 8.95 9.97
CA GLU A 246 9.81 7.90 10.71
C GLU A 246 10.91 7.24 9.85
N ALA A 247 10.58 6.85 8.61
CA ALA A 247 11.56 6.31 7.67
C ALA A 247 12.71 7.30 7.41
N ALA A 248 12.40 8.59 7.22
CA ALA A 248 13.40 9.65 7.04
C ALA A 248 14.33 9.78 8.27
N ASN A 249 13.78 9.76 9.48
CA ASN A 249 14.56 9.85 10.71
C ASN A 249 15.50 8.63 10.86
N ILE A 250 15.05 7.42 10.49
CA ILE A 250 15.89 6.22 10.50
C ILE A 250 17.02 6.32 9.47
N ILE A 251 16.73 6.81 8.26
CA ILE A 251 17.75 7.04 7.22
C ILE A 251 18.83 8.02 7.73
N CYS A 252 18.42 9.15 8.32
CA CYS A 252 19.35 10.10 8.93
C CYS A 252 20.21 9.44 10.03
N SER A 253 19.60 8.61 10.87
CA SER A 253 20.32 7.87 11.93
C SER A 253 21.38 6.92 11.35
N ILE A 254 21.03 6.15 10.30
CA ILE A 254 21.97 5.25 9.60
C ILE A 254 23.17 6.04 9.07
N VAL A 255 22.91 7.16 8.39
CA VAL A 255 23.97 8.02 7.82
C VAL A 255 24.90 8.56 8.91
N MET A 256 24.35 9.02 10.04
CA MET A 256 25.13 9.52 11.17
C MET A 256 26.01 8.44 11.81
N LYS A 257 25.53 7.19 11.89
CA LYS A 257 26.29 6.06 12.44
C LYS A 257 27.40 5.58 11.51
N ALA A 258 27.24 5.79 10.20
CA ALA A 258 28.21 5.40 9.18
C ALA A 258 29.36 6.41 9.00
N THR A 259 29.29 7.57 9.65
CA THR A 259 30.30 8.64 9.60
C THR A 259 31.16 8.63 10.86
#